data_AF-A0AAW8FGZ3-F1
#
_entry.id   AF-A0AAW8FGZ3-F1
#
_cell.length_a   1.000
_cell.length_b   1.000
_cell.length_c   1.000
_cell.angle_alpha   90.00
_cell.angle_beta   90.00
_cell.angle_gamma   90.00
#
_symmetry.space_group_name_H-M   'P 1'
#
loop_
_entity.id
_entity.type
_entity.pdbx_description
1 polymer ?
#
loop_
_entity_poly.entity_id
_entity_poly.type
_entity_poly.pdbx_seq_one_letter_code
_entity_poly.pdbx_strand_id
1 'polypeptide(L)'
;MATLPNPLPTLAADPSGRSLGLGLPLGRLIDETDDGPWHEPLLWHAEYSASSGAWTALGTPAARTGLLPVLIEVGGSQGGPDEWELMPGEMSYPGDHDPEELLAEYWAYAIEDPDDLDETIAPYDEAWPGPAPAPASLSIDPDRRAAETADALLDEGSWFKEPRLALVPARRSADIPAAIGWTGPMNFEGDTARICAVLRSWEDRFGIRVLALSFDRLVLSVAGPAHDESRGGGRRRRALRVLPGQHHPGGSRNSARVRRTRGAGAAGLVLLVGLTWWD
;
A
#
# COMPACT_ATOMS: atom_id res chain seq x y z
N MET A 1 2.36 23.30 8.49
CA MET A 1 2.84 21.92 8.27
C MET A 1 4.34 21.90 8.50
N ALA A 2 4.85 21.15 9.48
CA ALA A 2 6.29 20.91 9.58
C ALA A 2 6.58 19.72 8.66
N THR A 3 6.96 20.00 7.41
CA THR A 3 7.49 18.99 6.51
C THR A 3 8.74 18.41 7.15
N LEU A 4 8.82 17.08 7.24
CA LEU A 4 10.08 16.46 7.59
C LEU A 4 11.10 16.85 6.51
N PRO A 5 12.33 17.22 6.86
CA PRO A 5 13.35 17.46 5.85
C PRO A 5 13.47 16.21 4.97
N ASN A 6 13.30 16.36 3.66
CA ASN A 6 13.49 15.27 2.72
C ASN A 6 15.00 14.97 2.62
N PRO A 7 15.46 13.76 3.01
CA PRO A 7 16.87 13.42 2.93
C PRO A 7 17.26 12.91 1.53
N LEU A 8 16.32 12.62 0.63
CA LEU A 8 16.63 12.08 -0.70
C LEU A 8 17.54 12.96 -1.57
N PRO A 9 17.43 14.32 -1.55
CA PRO A 9 18.36 15.18 -2.29
C PRO A 9 19.83 14.93 -1.97
N THR A 10 20.18 14.43 -0.77
CA THR A 10 21.59 14.12 -0.44
C THR A 10 22.13 12.94 -1.23
N LEU A 11 21.26 12.03 -1.70
CA LEU A 11 21.65 10.88 -2.51
C LEU A 11 22.09 11.28 -3.93
N ALA A 12 21.69 12.45 -4.43
CA ALA A 12 22.20 12.95 -5.71
C ALA A 12 23.70 13.26 -5.64
N ALA A 13 24.18 13.78 -4.51
CA ALA A 13 25.59 14.09 -4.27
C ALA A 13 26.39 12.88 -3.75
N ASP A 14 25.73 11.96 -3.03
CA ASP A 14 26.30 10.72 -2.53
C ASP A 14 25.36 9.53 -2.78
N PRO A 15 25.38 8.95 -4.00
CA PRO A 15 24.50 7.84 -4.37
C PRO A 15 24.66 6.58 -3.52
N SER A 16 25.78 6.45 -2.79
CA SER A 16 26.00 5.33 -1.87
C SER A 16 25.25 5.48 -0.54
N GLY A 17 24.73 6.67 -0.25
CA GLY A 17 24.01 6.99 0.98
C GLY A 17 24.89 7.02 2.25
N ARG A 18 26.22 7.03 2.12
CA ARG A 18 27.15 6.99 3.27
C ARG A 18 27.04 8.20 4.17
N SER A 19 26.77 9.38 3.60
CA SER A 19 26.47 10.63 4.32
C SER A 19 25.23 10.52 5.21
N LEU A 20 24.27 9.66 4.84
CA LEU A 20 23.11 9.29 5.63
C LEU A 20 23.37 8.08 6.54
N GLY A 21 24.60 7.55 6.58
CA GLY A 21 24.93 6.33 7.32
C GLY A 21 24.37 5.05 6.69
N LEU A 22 24.02 5.09 5.41
CA LEU A 22 23.50 3.96 4.63
C LEU A 22 24.61 3.36 3.75
N GLY A 23 24.35 2.15 3.26
CA GLY A 23 25.17 1.46 2.25
C GLY A 23 24.28 1.03 1.10
N LEU A 24 23.79 2.00 0.32
CA LEU A 24 22.83 1.75 -0.74
C LEU A 24 23.51 1.08 -1.94
N PRO A 25 22.87 0.08 -2.58
CA PRO A 25 23.27 -0.39 -3.90
C PRO A 25 23.06 0.70 -4.95
N LEU A 26 23.46 0.44 -6.20
CA LEU A 26 23.05 1.29 -7.32
C LEU A 26 21.53 1.41 -7.36
N GLY A 27 21.05 2.60 -7.65
CA GLY A 27 19.63 2.92 -7.73
C GLY A 27 19.43 4.32 -8.28
N ARG A 28 18.16 4.70 -8.41
CA ARG A 28 17.73 5.97 -8.99
C ARG A 28 16.79 6.71 -8.06
N LEU A 29 16.87 8.05 -8.14
CA LEU A 29 15.89 8.94 -7.56
C LEU A 29 14.74 9.10 -8.56
N ILE A 30 13.52 9.18 -8.05
CA ILE A 30 12.30 9.43 -8.83
C ILE A 30 11.76 10.78 -8.40
N ASP A 31 11.60 11.68 -9.35
CA ASP A 31 10.92 12.96 -9.19
C ASP A 31 9.83 13.17 -10.26
N GLU A 32 9.64 12.21 -11.15
CA GLU A 32 8.62 12.26 -12.20
C GLU A 32 7.19 12.20 -11.62
N THR A 33 6.35 13.15 -12.03
CA THR A 33 4.91 13.25 -11.67
C THR A 33 4.08 13.52 -12.91
N ASP A 34 2.75 13.44 -12.81
CA ASP A 34 1.82 13.73 -13.91
C ASP A 34 2.01 15.15 -14.49
N ASP A 35 2.29 16.13 -13.62
CA ASP A 35 2.53 17.53 -14.00
C ASP A 35 4.00 17.83 -14.39
N GLY A 36 4.84 16.80 -14.54
CA GLY A 36 6.27 16.90 -14.82
C GLY A 36 7.15 16.70 -13.58
N PRO A 37 8.43 17.11 -13.59
CA PRO A 37 9.33 16.88 -12.46
C PRO A 37 8.91 17.63 -11.20
N TRP A 38 8.85 16.92 -10.07
CA TRP A 38 8.64 17.48 -8.75
C TRP A 38 9.89 18.26 -8.29
N HIS A 39 9.71 19.18 -7.35
CA HIS A 39 10.79 20.04 -6.87
C HIS A 39 11.84 19.31 -6.02
N GLU A 40 11.50 18.12 -5.52
CA GLU A 40 12.39 17.23 -4.77
C GLU A 40 12.07 15.76 -5.12
N PRO A 41 13.02 14.82 -4.96
CA PRO A 41 12.73 13.40 -5.19
C PRO A 41 11.66 12.86 -4.23
N LEU A 42 10.74 12.06 -4.77
CA LEU A 42 9.64 11.40 -4.04
C LEU A 42 10.07 10.06 -3.44
N LEU A 43 10.91 9.30 -4.17
CA LEU A 43 11.49 8.06 -3.66
C LEU A 43 12.86 7.81 -4.28
N TRP A 44 13.64 6.96 -3.62
CA TRP A 44 14.77 6.27 -4.24
C TRP A 44 14.41 4.80 -4.38
N HIS A 45 14.81 4.13 -5.46
CA HIS A 45 14.76 2.67 -5.53
C HIS A 45 16.02 2.06 -6.11
N ALA A 46 16.33 0.84 -5.66
CA ALA A 46 17.43 0.06 -6.17
C ALA A 46 17.25 -0.26 -7.66
N GLU A 47 18.37 -0.34 -8.39
CA GLU A 47 18.39 -0.72 -9.81
C GLU A 47 18.07 -2.21 -9.99
N TYR A 48 18.57 -3.03 -9.06
CA TYR A 48 18.48 -4.48 -9.13
C TYR A 48 17.29 -5.02 -8.34
N SER A 49 16.83 -6.21 -8.74
CA SER A 49 15.81 -6.94 -8.01
C SER A 49 16.19 -7.09 -6.53
N ALA A 50 15.25 -6.80 -5.64
CA ALA A 50 15.40 -7.05 -4.22
C ALA A 50 15.53 -8.56 -3.97
N SER A 51 16.45 -8.91 -3.08
CA SER A 51 16.66 -10.26 -2.58
C SER A 51 16.19 -10.38 -1.13
N SER A 52 15.97 -11.62 -0.67
CA SER A 52 15.69 -11.87 0.75
C SER A 52 16.76 -11.23 1.65
N GLY A 53 16.30 -10.62 2.76
CA GLY A 53 17.11 -9.87 3.70
C GLY A 53 17.31 -8.39 3.35
N ALA A 54 16.99 -7.94 2.13
CA ALA A 54 17.18 -6.55 1.71
C ALA A 54 16.36 -5.56 2.57
N TRP A 55 15.11 -5.92 2.88
CA TRP A 55 14.24 -5.13 3.77
C TRP A 55 14.87 -4.94 5.15
N THR A 56 15.32 -6.04 5.77
CA THR A 56 15.96 -6.03 7.10
C THR A 56 17.25 -5.22 7.10
N ALA A 57 18.05 -5.32 6.03
CA ALA A 57 19.34 -4.66 5.93
C ALA A 57 19.22 -3.13 5.90
N LEU A 58 18.20 -2.59 5.23
CA LEU A 58 18.02 -1.13 5.09
C LEU A 58 16.97 -0.52 6.03
N GLY A 59 16.00 -1.29 6.54
CA GLY A 59 14.85 -0.76 7.26
C GLY A 59 15.20 0.13 8.46
N THR A 60 15.85 -0.43 9.49
CA THR A 60 16.19 0.33 10.70
C THR A 60 17.21 1.46 10.44
N PRO A 61 18.28 1.26 9.65
CA PRO A 61 19.20 2.35 9.30
C PRO A 61 18.50 3.50 8.58
N ALA A 62 17.68 3.22 7.56
CA ALA A 62 16.96 4.24 6.80
C ALA A 62 15.91 4.96 7.65
N ALA A 63 15.19 4.25 8.52
CA ALA A 63 14.18 4.86 9.38
C ALA A 63 14.77 5.96 10.29
N ARG A 64 16.03 5.80 10.72
CA ARG A 64 16.73 6.82 11.53
C ARG A 64 17.03 8.11 10.77
N THR A 65 16.98 8.10 9.45
CA THR A 65 17.18 9.27 8.60
C THR A 65 15.86 9.84 8.07
N GLY A 66 14.72 9.27 8.46
CA GLY A 66 13.40 9.67 7.97
C GLY A 66 12.99 8.98 6.67
N LEU A 67 13.68 7.91 6.27
CA LEU A 67 13.36 7.11 5.09
C LEU A 67 12.76 5.76 5.50
N LEU A 68 11.61 5.41 4.94
CA LEU A 68 10.96 4.12 5.20
C LEU A 68 11.06 3.20 3.99
N PRO A 69 11.34 1.90 4.20
CA PRO A 69 11.39 0.93 3.12
C PRO A 69 10.00 0.62 2.57
N VAL A 70 9.93 0.39 1.26
CA VAL A 70 8.79 -0.18 0.55
C VAL A 70 9.29 -0.99 -0.64
N LEU A 71 8.65 -2.10 -0.99
CA LEU A 71 8.94 -2.82 -2.22
C LEU A 71 8.09 -2.24 -3.37
N ILE A 72 8.67 -2.02 -4.54
CA ILE A 72 7.94 -1.56 -5.72
C ILE A 72 8.02 -2.56 -6.86
N GLU A 73 6.93 -2.73 -7.61
CA GLU A 73 6.89 -3.56 -8.82
C GLU A 73 7.35 -2.72 -10.01
N VAL A 74 8.36 -3.15 -10.77
CA VAL A 74 8.75 -2.47 -12.02
C VAL A 74 8.55 -3.32 -13.27
N GLY A 75 8.33 -4.63 -13.12
CA GLY A 75 8.10 -5.56 -14.22
C GLY A 75 6.63 -5.70 -14.62
N GLY A 76 5.78 -4.79 -14.14
CA GLY A 76 4.36 -4.72 -14.49
C GLY A 76 4.13 -4.19 -15.91
N SER A 77 2.91 -4.31 -16.43
CA SER A 77 2.57 -3.75 -17.76
C SER A 77 2.49 -2.22 -17.79
N GLN A 78 2.51 -1.58 -16.62
CA GLN A 78 2.46 -0.13 -16.43
C GLN A 78 3.83 0.43 -15.99
N GLY A 79 4.90 -0.36 -16.17
CA GLY A 79 6.25 0.06 -15.83
C GLY A 79 6.48 0.32 -14.35
N GLY A 80 7.51 1.14 -14.10
CA GLY A 80 7.96 1.54 -12.77
C GLY A 80 7.36 2.86 -12.30
N PRO A 81 7.77 3.35 -11.12
CA PRO A 81 7.21 4.55 -10.48
C PRO A 81 7.32 5.83 -11.31
N ASP A 82 8.28 5.90 -12.24
CA ASP A 82 8.43 6.98 -13.22
C ASP A 82 7.31 7.03 -14.28
N GLU A 83 6.59 5.92 -14.46
CA GLU A 83 5.46 5.80 -15.40
C GLU A 83 4.10 5.75 -14.67
N TRP A 84 4.08 5.84 -13.34
CA TRP A 84 2.85 5.70 -12.54
C TRP A 84 2.00 6.97 -12.45
N GLU A 85 2.38 8.06 -13.12
CA GLU A 85 1.64 9.34 -13.08
C GLU A 85 1.39 9.78 -11.63
N LEU A 86 2.46 9.86 -10.84
CA LEU A 86 2.37 10.25 -9.42
C LEU A 86 1.81 11.66 -9.28
N MET A 87 1.00 11.91 -8.26
CA MET A 87 0.32 13.20 -8.03
C MET A 87 0.46 13.69 -6.58
N PRO A 88 1.69 13.98 -6.08
CA PRO A 88 1.89 14.39 -4.68
C PRO A 88 1.21 15.73 -4.33
N GLY A 89 0.96 16.60 -5.33
CA GLY A 89 0.27 17.87 -5.14
C GLY A 89 -1.23 17.76 -4.90
N GLU A 90 -1.85 16.65 -5.32
CA GLU A 90 -3.29 16.39 -5.14
C GLU A 90 -3.61 15.68 -3.82
N MET A 91 -2.59 15.28 -3.07
CA MET A 91 -2.77 14.57 -1.79
C MET A 91 -2.98 15.57 -0.66
N SER A 92 -4.09 15.43 0.07
CA SER A 92 -4.25 16.15 1.33
C SER A 92 -3.37 15.52 2.43
N TYR A 93 -3.41 16.05 3.65
CA TYR A 93 -2.66 15.45 4.75
C TYR A 93 -3.46 14.31 5.39
N PRO A 94 -2.92 13.07 5.52
CA PRO A 94 -3.68 11.95 6.10
C PRO A 94 -4.15 12.15 7.54
N GLY A 95 -3.60 13.13 8.27
CA GLY A 95 -4.03 13.43 9.64
C GLY A 95 -5.19 14.40 9.74
N ASP A 96 -5.65 14.95 8.61
CA ASP A 96 -6.80 15.84 8.56
C ASP A 96 -8.13 15.09 8.39
N HIS A 97 -8.07 13.76 8.24
CA HIS A 97 -9.26 12.90 8.05
C HIS A 97 -9.51 12.00 9.26
N ASP A 98 -10.79 11.77 9.56
CA ASP A 98 -11.22 10.80 10.56
C ASP A 98 -11.36 9.40 9.93
N PRO A 99 -10.60 8.39 10.40
CA PRO A 99 -10.61 7.06 9.80
C PRO A 99 -11.93 6.30 10.02
N GLU A 100 -12.71 6.60 11.05
CA GLU A 100 -13.98 5.94 11.32
C GLU A 100 -15.09 6.51 10.43
N GLU A 101 -15.13 7.83 10.25
CA GLU A 101 -16.04 8.48 9.29
C GLU A 101 -15.80 7.97 7.86
N LEU A 102 -14.52 7.88 7.45
CA LEU A 102 -14.14 7.34 6.14
C LEU A 102 -14.55 5.88 5.96
N LEU A 103 -14.35 5.03 6.97
CA LEU A 103 -14.75 3.63 6.89
C LEU A 103 -16.27 3.47 6.80
N ALA A 104 -17.04 4.29 7.52
CA ALA A 104 -18.49 4.32 7.42
C ALA A 104 -18.96 4.78 6.04
N GLU A 105 -18.30 5.78 5.44
CA GLU A 105 -18.56 6.24 4.08
C GLU A 105 -18.28 5.14 3.05
N TYR A 106 -17.11 4.49 3.14
CA TYR A 106 -16.76 3.39 2.23
C TYR A 106 -17.68 2.18 2.37
N TRP A 107 -18.17 1.91 3.57
CA TRP A 107 -19.20 0.91 3.81
C TRP A 107 -20.51 1.25 3.09
N ALA A 108 -21.01 2.47 3.27
CA ALA A 108 -22.22 2.95 2.61
C ALA A 108 -22.10 2.87 1.08
N TYR A 109 -20.95 3.24 0.52
CA TYR A 109 -20.70 3.09 -0.92
C TYR A 109 -20.69 1.61 -1.36
N ALA A 110 -20.13 0.72 -0.53
CA ALA A 110 -20.05 -0.70 -0.86
C ALA A 110 -21.41 -1.40 -0.89
N ILE A 111 -22.34 -1.01 0.00
CA ILE A 111 -23.69 -1.59 0.07
C ILE A 111 -24.66 -1.03 -0.98
N GLU A 112 -24.31 0.05 -1.69
CA GLU A 112 -25.17 0.63 -2.74
C GLU A 112 -25.13 -0.16 -4.07
N ASP A 113 -24.30 -1.21 -4.19
CA ASP A 113 -24.21 -2.09 -5.36
C ASP A 113 -24.75 -3.52 -5.03
N PRO A 114 -26.09 -3.74 -5.13
CA PRO A 114 -26.80 -4.86 -4.52
C PRO A 114 -26.66 -6.21 -5.22
N ASP A 115 -25.98 -6.29 -6.36
CA ASP A 115 -26.03 -7.49 -7.20
C ASP A 115 -25.28 -8.71 -6.59
N ASP A 116 -24.42 -8.52 -5.57
CA ASP A 116 -23.61 -9.59 -4.93
C ASP A 116 -23.48 -9.45 -3.38
N LEU A 117 -24.32 -8.68 -2.69
CA LEU A 117 -24.07 -8.30 -1.27
C LEU A 117 -24.25 -9.43 -0.25
N ASP A 118 -25.32 -10.23 -0.35
CA ASP A 118 -25.75 -11.14 0.73
C ASP A 118 -24.69 -12.15 1.18
N GLU A 119 -23.89 -12.71 0.26
CA GLU A 119 -22.78 -13.63 0.62
C GLU A 119 -21.50 -12.89 1.00
N THR A 120 -21.33 -11.65 0.55
CA THR A 120 -20.07 -10.89 0.62
C THR A 120 -19.96 -10.03 1.88
N ILE A 121 -21.09 -9.62 2.47
CA ILE A 121 -21.09 -8.85 3.74
C ILE A 121 -21.36 -9.72 4.96
N ALA A 122 -21.78 -10.98 4.81
CA ALA A 122 -22.00 -11.87 5.94
C ALA A 122 -20.73 -11.99 6.82
N PRO A 123 -20.84 -11.92 8.16
CA PRO A 123 -22.05 -11.95 8.99
C PRO A 123 -22.72 -10.58 9.23
N TYR A 124 -22.24 -9.52 8.60
CA TYR A 124 -22.75 -8.16 8.75
C TYR A 124 -23.98 -7.90 7.88
N ASP A 125 -24.70 -6.84 8.20
CA ASP A 125 -25.87 -6.36 7.45
C ASP A 125 -25.55 -5.04 6.75
N GLU A 126 -26.56 -4.34 6.22
CA GLU A 126 -26.35 -3.03 5.58
C GLU A 126 -25.87 -1.95 6.58
N ALA A 127 -26.08 -2.13 7.88
CA ALA A 127 -25.66 -1.15 8.87
C ALA A 127 -24.15 -1.23 9.11
N TRP A 128 -23.49 -0.08 9.20
CA TRP A 128 -22.07 0.00 9.50
C TRP A 128 -21.77 -0.66 10.86
N PRO A 129 -20.97 -1.75 10.92
CA PRO A 129 -20.70 -2.47 12.17
C PRO A 129 -19.71 -1.74 13.09
N GLY A 130 -19.16 -0.61 12.67
CA GLY A 130 -18.06 0.05 13.36
C GLY A 130 -16.69 -0.54 12.99
N PRO A 131 -15.60 0.09 13.45
CA PRO A 131 -14.25 -0.40 13.20
C PRO A 131 -14.00 -1.70 13.97
N ALA A 132 -13.25 -2.63 13.36
CA ALA A 132 -12.85 -3.87 14.02
C ALA A 132 -12.11 -3.62 15.35
N PRO A 133 -12.39 -4.38 16.42
CA PRO A 133 -11.72 -4.19 17.70
C PRO A 133 -10.22 -4.44 17.58
N ALA A 134 -9.42 -3.62 18.27
CA ALA A 134 -7.98 -3.83 18.33
C ALA A 134 -7.66 -5.10 19.16
N PRO A 135 -6.65 -5.90 18.76
CA PRO A 135 -6.19 -7.03 19.57
C PRO A 135 -5.64 -6.51 20.91
N ALA A 136 -5.82 -7.29 21.98
CA ALA A 136 -5.31 -6.92 23.31
C ALA A 136 -3.78 -6.72 23.35
N SER A 137 -3.05 -7.40 22.45
CA SER A 137 -1.62 -7.22 22.23
C SER A 137 -1.22 -7.70 20.84
N LEU A 138 -0.17 -7.11 20.27
CA LEU A 138 0.42 -7.59 19.02
C LEU A 138 1.16 -8.92 19.25
N SER A 139 0.96 -9.88 18.35
CA SER A 139 1.55 -11.22 18.45
C SER A 139 3.05 -11.25 18.14
N ILE A 140 3.53 -10.23 17.45
CA ILE A 140 4.91 -10.07 16.97
C ILE A 140 5.19 -8.57 16.78
N ASP A 141 6.44 -8.18 16.90
CA ASP A 141 6.89 -6.85 16.52
C ASP A 141 6.53 -6.54 15.03
N PRO A 142 5.89 -5.38 14.74
CA PRO A 142 5.50 -5.00 13.38
C PRO A 142 6.63 -5.01 12.36
N ASP A 143 7.82 -4.53 12.73
CA ASP A 143 8.94 -4.41 11.80
C ASP A 143 9.54 -5.79 11.51
N ARG A 144 9.60 -6.65 12.53
CA ARG A 144 9.95 -8.06 12.35
C ARG A 144 8.96 -8.79 11.43
N ARG A 145 7.64 -8.56 11.61
CA ARG A 145 6.61 -9.16 10.76
C ARG A 145 6.69 -8.67 9.32
N ALA A 146 6.97 -7.39 9.11
CA ALA A 146 7.21 -6.82 7.80
C ALA A 146 8.42 -7.46 7.12
N ALA A 147 9.54 -7.62 7.83
CA ALA A 147 10.72 -8.31 7.31
C ALA A 147 10.40 -9.76 6.88
N GLU A 148 9.74 -10.55 7.75
CA GLU A 148 9.34 -11.93 7.42
C GLU A 148 8.40 -12.00 6.19
N THR A 149 7.51 -11.00 6.04
CA THR A 149 6.56 -10.94 4.92
C THR A 149 7.23 -10.45 3.64
N ALA A 150 8.20 -9.54 3.73
CA ALA A 150 9.02 -9.08 2.60
C ALA A 150 9.77 -10.26 2.01
N ASP A 151 10.46 -11.05 2.84
CA ASP A 151 11.19 -12.24 2.39
C ASP A 151 10.28 -13.21 1.64
N ALA A 152 9.10 -13.51 2.18
CA ALA A 152 8.12 -14.38 1.53
C ALA A 152 7.55 -13.80 0.22
N LEU A 153 7.47 -12.46 0.08
CA LEU A 153 7.03 -11.82 -1.16
C LEU A 153 8.11 -11.86 -2.26
N LEU A 154 9.39 -11.92 -1.86
CA LEU A 154 10.55 -11.96 -2.74
C LEU A 154 10.92 -13.39 -3.18
N ASP A 155 10.29 -14.42 -2.62
CA ASP A 155 10.49 -15.82 -3.03
C ASP A 155 10.13 -16.05 -4.50
N GLU A 156 10.83 -16.98 -5.15
CA GLU A 156 10.61 -17.34 -6.55
C GLU A 156 9.16 -17.79 -6.81
N GLY A 157 8.60 -17.33 -7.94
CA GLY A 157 7.21 -17.64 -8.32
C GLY A 157 6.16 -16.74 -7.67
N SER A 158 6.59 -15.73 -6.91
CA SER A 158 5.72 -14.64 -6.46
C SER A 158 5.06 -13.92 -7.65
N TRP A 159 3.85 -13.40 -7.43
CA TRP A 159 3.11 -12.63 -8.42
C TRP A 159 3.73 -11.25 -8.67
N PHE A 160 4.59 -10.79 -7.76
CA PHE A 160 5.18 -9.47 -7.72
C PHE A 160 6.42 -9.41 -8.62
N LYS A 161 6.32 -8.69 -9.74
CA LYS A 161 7.27 -8.78 -10.86
C LYS A 161 8.41 -7.79 -10.73
N GLU A 162 9.63 -8.31 -10.78
CA GLU A 162 10.85 -7.49 -10.66
C GLU A 162 10.81 -6.57 -9.42
N PRO A 163 10.64 -7.12 -8.20
CA PRO A 163 10.62 -6.32 -6.99
C PRO A 163 11.85 -5.43 -6.89
N ARG A 164 11.71 -4.13 -6.65
CA ARG A 164 12.82 -3.24 -6.26
C ARG A 164 12.60 -2.79 -4.83
N LEU A 165 13.68 -2.74 -4.06
CA LEU A 165 13.62 -2.08 -2.75
C LEU A 165 13.68 -0.58 -2.95
N ALA A 166 12.74 0.14 -2.36
CA ALA A 166 12.65 1.58 -2.39
C ALA A 166 12.68 2.19 -0.98
N LEU A 167 13.05 3.46 -0.90
CA LEU A 167 13.09 4.28 0.30
C LEU A 167 12.30 5.55 0.06
N VAL A 168 11.36 5.85 0.96
CA VAL A 168 10.43 6.98 0.86
C VAL A 168 10.56 7.89 2.08
N PRO A 169 10.64 9.22 1.92
CA PRO A 169 10.59 10.18 3.02
C PRO A 169 9.20 10.17 3.65
N ALA A 170 9.07 9.53 4.81
CA ALA A 170 7.79 9.40 5.50
C ALA A 170 7.99 9.25 7.01
N ARG A 171 7.01 9.75 7.78
CA ARG A 171 7.00 9.61 9.25
C ARG A 171 6.49 8.25 9.70
N ARG A 172 5.61 7.66 8.91
CA ARG A 172 4.85 6.44 9.18
C ARG A 172 4.80 5.60 7.92
N SER A 173 4.76 4.28 8.08
CA SER A 173 4.68 3.39 6.92
C SER A 173 3.34 3.58 6.22
N ALA A 174 2.28 3.85 6.98
CA ALA A 174 0.94 4.19 6.48
C ALA A 174 0.90 5.44 5.58
N ASP A 175 1.88 6.35 5.68
CA ASP A 175 1.89 7.61 4.91
C ASP A 175 2.58 7.48 3.55
N ILE A 176 3.29 6.37 3.31
CA ILE A 176 4.08 6.17 2.10
C ILE A 176 3.27 6.43 0.81
N PRO A 177 2.03 5.91 0.65
CA PRO A 177 1.29 6.11 -0.59
C PRO A 177 0.96 7.58 -0.85
N ALA A 178 0.47 8.32 0.15
CA ALA A 178 0.18 9.74 0.02
C ALA A 178 1.46 10.58 -0.15
N ALA A 179 2.56 10.21 0.52
CA ALA A 179 3.82 10.93 0.44
C ALA A 179 4.43 10.96 -0.99
N ILE A 180 4.25 9.88 -1.75
CA ILE A 180 4.70 9.82 -3.15
C ILE A 180 3.60 10.20 -4.15
N GLY A 181 2.39 10.53 -3.70
CA GLY A 181 1.28 10.81 -4.61
C GLY A 181 0.79 9.59 -5.38
N TRP A 182 0.81 8.41 -4.78
CA TRP A 182 0.41 7.17 -5.45
C TRP A 182 -1.07 7.18 -5.85
N THR A 183 -1.35 6.94 -7.14
CA THR A 183 -2.66 7.06 -7.79
C THR A 183 -3.37 5.72 -8.03
N GLY A 184 -2.83 4.61 -7.52
CA GLY A 184 -3.43 3.29 -7.66
C GLY A 184 -4.94 3.19 -7.35
N PRO A 185 -5.49 3.90 -6.34
CA PRO A 185 -6.92 3.87 -6.04
C PRO A 185 -7.76 4.90 -6.84
N MET A 186 -7.20 5.64 -7.80
CA MET A 186 -7.84 6.81 -8.46
C MET A 186 -9.21 6.53 -9.09
N ASN A 187 -9.50 5.29 -9.50
CA ASN A 187 -10.83 4.91 -10.00
C ASN A 187 -11.93 4.87 -8.92
N PHE A 188 -11.57 5.12 -7.66
CA PHE A 188 -12.44 5.08 -6.50
C PHE A 188 -12.23 6.31 -5.61
N GLU A 189 -10.98 6.57 -5.23
CA GLU A 189 -10.60 7.67 -4.35
C GLU A 189 -9.49 8.46 -5.03
N GLY A 190 -9.74 9.75 -5.28
CA GLY A 190 -8.80 10.68 -5.90
C GLY A 190 -7.77 11.23 -4.90
N ASP A 191 -8.09 11.21 -3.61
CA ASP A 191 -7.20 11.63 -2.54
C ASP A 191 -6.73 10.43 -1.70
N THR A 192 -5.60 9.84 -2.09
CA THR A 192 -5.00 8.68 -1.40
C THR A 192 -4.68 8.96 0.08
N ALA A 193 -4.64 10.23 0.51
CA ALA A 193 -4.48 10.57 1.91
C ALA A 193 -5.64 10.08 2.80
N ARG A 194 -6.86 10.01 2.25
CA ARG A 194 -8.04 9.44 2.95
C ARG A 194 -7.82 7.96 3.25
N ILE A 195 -7.31 7.19 2.28
CA ILE A 195 -6.91 5.79 2.50
C ILE A 195 -5.79 5.71 3.54
N CYS A 196 -4.79 6.59 3.48
CA CYS A 196 -3.69 6.62 4.44
C CYS A 196 -4.16 6.93 5.87
N ALA A 197 -5.23 7.70 6.07
CA ALA A 197 -5.84 7.92 7.39
C ALA A 197 -6.35 6.61 8.01
N VAL A 198 -7.03 5.77 7.21
CA VAL A 198 -7.45 4.42 7.61
C VAL A 198 -6.23 3.54 7.89
N LEU A 199 -5.20 3.59 7.04
CA LEU A 199 -3.95 2.85 7.26
C LEU A 199 -3.25 3.25 8.55
N ARG A 200 -3.27 4.53 8.96
CA ARG A 200 -2.74 4.97 10.26
C ARG A 200 -3.48 4.33 11.42
N SER A 201 -4.83 4.31 11.36
CA SER A 201 -5.64 3.62 12.36
C SER A 201 -5.29 2.13 12.46
N TRP A 202 -5.02 1.48 11.32
CA TRP A 202 -4.58 0.08 11.30
C TRP A 202 -3.12 -0.09 11.74
N GLU A 203 -2.25 0.88 11.48
CA GLU A 203 -0.85 0.89 11.92
C GLU A 203 -0.80 0.90 13.44
N ASP A 204 -1.62 1.75 14.06
CA ASP A 204 -1.70 1.88 15.52
C ASP A 204 -2.41 0.67 16.17
N ARG A 205 -3.46 0.10 15.55
CA ARG A 205 -4.24 -1.00 16.14
C ARG A 205 -3.68 -2.40 15.87
N PHE A 206 -3.30 -2.67 14.62
CA PHE A 206 -2.93 -4.01 14.15
C PHE A 206 -1.43 -4.13 13.85
N GLY A 207 -0.68 -3.03 13.99
CA GLY A 207 0.73 -3.01 13.67
C GLY A 207 1.00 -3.26 12.19
N ILE A 208 0.20 -2.68 11.29
CA ILE A 208 0.45 -2.84 9.86
C ILE A 208 1.73 -2.13 9.42
N ARG A 209 2.29 -2.60 8.30
CA ARG A 209 3.30 -1.88 7.51
C ARG A 209 2.90 -1.96 6.04
N VAL A 210 2.97 -0.84 5.33
CA VAL A 210 2.93 -0.80 3.88
C VAL A 210 4.19 -1.47 3.36
N LEU A 211 4.01 -2.67 2.82
CA LEU A 211 5.09 -3.56 2.44
C LEU A 211 5.47 -3.36 0.98
N ALA A 212 4.47 -3.28 0.10
CA ALA A 212 4.73 -3.19 -1.32
C ALA A 212 3.67 -2.36 -2.06
N LEU A 213 4.10 -1.73 -3.15
CA LEU A 213 3.26 -1.03 -4.11
C LEU A 213 3.53 -1.57 -5.53
N SER A 214 2.48 -1.74 -6.31
CA SER A 214 2.58 -1.72 -7.78
C SER A 214 1.85 -0.49 -8.29
N PHE A 215 1.70 -0.36 -9.61
CA PHE A 215 0.89 0.70 -10.22
C PHE A 215 -0.47 0.88 -9.52
N ASP A 216 -1.17 -0.23 -9.25
CA ASP A 216 -2.52 -0.23 -8.66
C ASP A 216 -2.63 -1.00 -7.33
N ARG A 217 -1.65 -1.81 -6.93
CA ARG A 217 -1.79 -2.67 -5.74
C ARG A 217 -1.02 -2.13 -4.56
N LEU A 218 -1.60 -2.29 -3.38
CA LEU A 218 -0.96 -2.07 -2.09
C LEU A 218 -0.94 -3.38 -1.29
N VAL A 219 0.21 -3.72 -0.72
CA VAL A 219 0.39 -4.92 0.10
C VAL A 219 0.72 -4.49 1.52
N LEU A 220 0.01 -5.06 2.49
CA LEU A 220 0.25 -4.83 3.92
C LEU A 220 0.84 -6.06 4.59
N SER A 221 1.81 -5.83 5.47
CA SER A 221 2.19 -6.79 6.50
C SER A 221 1.43 -6.46 7.79
N VAL A 222 0.97 -7.45 8.57
CA VAL A 222 0.13 -7.21 9.76
C VAL A 222 0.60 -8.04 10.97
N ALA A 223 0.92 -7.36 12.08
CA ALA A 223 1.53 -7.97 13.27
C ALA A 223 0.53 -8.58 14.25
N GLY A 224 -0.62 -7.94 14.44
CA GLY A 224 -1.67 -8.39 15.34
C GLY A 224 -2.95 -8.56 14.56
N PRO A 225 -3.20 -9.75 13.99
CA PRO A 225 -4.43 -9.93 13.28
C PRO A 225 -5.66 -9.77 14.21
N ALA A 226 -6.70 -9.04 13.77
CA ALA A 226 -8.01 -9.08 14.39
C ALA A 226 -8.48 -10.54 14.44
N HIS A 227 -8.82 -11.01 15.63
CA HIS A 227 -9.40 -12.32 15.84
C HIS A 227 -10.86 -12.13 16.21
N ASP A 228 -11.75 -12.81 15.48
CA ASP A 228 -13.09 -13.05 15.98
C ASP A 228 -13.04 -14.22 16.97
N GLU A 229 -13.46 -13.99 18.21
CA GLU A 229 -13.56 -15.06 19.21
C GLU A 229 -14.70 -16.05 18.88
N SER A 230 -15.54 -15.76 17.88
CA SER A 230 -16.73 -16.56 17.55
C SER A 230 -16.49 -17.78 16.65
N ARG A 231 -15.26 -18.07 16.18
CA ARG A 231 -14.98 -19.31 15.40
C ARG A 231 -13.72 -20.05 15.83
N GLY A 232 -13.93 -21.28 16.28
CA GLY A 232 -12.88 -22.26 16.48
C GLY A 232 -12.32 -22.80 15.16
N GLY A 233 -11.04 -22.56 14.91
CA GLY A 233 -10.18 -23.45 14.14
C GLY A 233 -9.69 -22.96 12.77
N GLY A 234 -8.41 -22.55 12.70
CA GLY A 234 -7.65 -22.52 11.44
C GLY A 234 -6.61 -21.41 11.35
N ARG A 235 -5.37 -21.66 11.79
CA ARG A 235 -4.25 -20.76 11.43
C ARG A 235 -3.97 -20.88 9.93
N ARG A 236 -4.37 -19.89 9.13
CA ARG A 236 -3.82 -19.69 7.77
C ARG A 236 -3.09 -18.35 7.69
N ARG A 237 -1.82 -18.40 7.34
CA ARG A 237 -1.02 -17.21 6.99
C ARG A 237 -1.44 -16.78 5.58
N ARG A 238 -2.00 -15.58 5.41
CA ARG A 238 -2.21 -14.98 4.09
C ARG A 238 -1.67 -13.55 4.08
N ALA A 239 -0.84 -13.24 3.10
CA ALA A 239 -0.51 -11.87 2.74
C ALA A 239 -1.75 -11.25 2.08
N LEU A 240 -2.15 -10.07 2.55
CA LEU A 240 -3.29 -9.34 2.00
C LEU A 240 -2.91 -8.77 0.63
N ARG A 241 -3.73 -9.06 -0.39
CA ARG A 241 -3.57 -8.58 -1.76
C ARG A 241 -4.72 -7.63 -2.06
N VAL A 242 -4.40 -6.37 -2.31
CA VAL A 242 -5.33 -5.37 -2.83
C VAL A 242 -5.25 -5.37 -4.35
N LEU A 243 -6.38 -5.44 -5.05
CA LEU A 243 -6.47 -5.36 -6.51
C LEU A 243 -7.46 -4.25 -6.90
N PRO A 244 -7.04 -3.18 -7.58
CA PRO A 244 -7.96 -2.36 -8.36
C PRO A 244 -8.20 -2.96 -9.74
N GLY A 245 -9.39 -2.71 -10.28
CA GLY A 245 -9.82 -3.20 -11.58
C GLY A 245 -8.91 -2.75 -12.72
N GLN A 246 -8.41 -3.72 -13.50
CA GLN A 246 -7.65 -3.48 -14.72
C GLN A 246 -8.59 -3.24 -15.90
N HIS A 247 -8.41 -2.13 -16.63
CA HIS A 247 -9.03 -1.95 -17.96
C HIS A 247 -7.93 -1.72 -19.01
N HIS A 248 -7.85 -2.59 -20.01
CA HIS A 248 -6.98 -2.42 -21.20
C HIS A 248 -7.62 -1.47 -22.23
N PRO A 249 -6.85 -0.58 -22.89
CA PRO A 249 -7.35 0.19 -24.01
C PRO A 249 -7.14 -0.54 -25.36
N GLY A 250 -8.26 -0.90 -26.00
CA GLY A 250 -8.46 -0.79 -27.46
C GLY A 250 -7.90 -1.87 -28.42
N GLY A 251 -8.79 -2.59 -29.10
CA GLY A 251 -8.44 -3.43 -30.28
C GLY A 251 -9.60 -4.16 -30.99
N SER A 252 -10.47 -3.41 -31.68
CA SER A 252 -11.33 -3.75 -32.85
C SER A 252 -11.97 -5.15 -33.06
N ARG A 253 -13.32 -5.12 -33.06
CA ARG A 253 -14.31 -5.84 -33.92
C ARG A 253 -14.25 -7.38 -34.03
N ASN A 254 -15.04 -8.06 -33.20
CA ASN A 254 -16.17 -8.86 -33.67
C ASN A 254 -17.11 -9.21 -32.51
N SER A 255 -18.39 -9.24 -32.80
CA SER A 255 -19.53 -9.34 -31.89
C SER A 255 -19.44 -10.46 -30.84
N ALA A 256 -19.35 -10.07 -29.57
CA ALA A 256 -19.83 -10.82 -28.40
C ALA A 256 -20.24 -9.81 -27.33
N ARG A 257 -21.36 -10.07 -26.64
CA ARG A 257 -22.01 -9.17 -25.66
C ARG A 257 -20.99 -8.56 -24.70
N VAL A 258 -20.85 -7.25 -24.75
CA VAL A 258 -20.14 -6.43 -23.76
C VAL A 258 -20.94 -6.47 -22.46
N ARG A 259 -20.56 -7.38 -21.55
CA ARG A 259 -20.96 -7.29 -20.15
C ARG A 259 -20.00 -6.28 -19.53
N ARG A 260 -20.49 -5.06 -19.26
CA ARG A 260 -19.77 -4.04 -18.50
C ARG A 260 -19.46 -4.62 -17.12
N THR A 261 -18.21 -4.94 -16.83
CA THR A 261 -17.75 -5.20 -15.46
C THR A 261 -17.19 -3.89 -14.92
N ARG A 262 -18.09 -3.05 -14.39
CA ARG A 262 -17.77 -1.95 -13.48
C ARG A 262 -18.07 -2.47 -12.08
N GLY A 263 -17.22 -2.21 -11.10
CA GLY A 263 -17.46 -2.62 -9.71
C GLY A 263 -16.33 -3.47 -9.14
N ALA A 264 -15.19 -2.83 -8.86
CA ALA A 264 -14.21 -3.26 -7.87
C ALA A 264 -13.28 -2.07 -7.57
N GLY A 265 -13.89 -0.94 -7.20
CA GLY A 265 -13.21 0.15 -6.49
C GLY A 265 -13.07 -0.22 -5.01
N ALA A 266 -12.44 0.60 -4.18
CA ALA A 266 -12.02 0.25 -2.81
C ALA A 266 -13.14 -0.19 -1.83
N ALA A 267 -14.41 -0.25 -2.22
CA ALA A 267 -15.36 -1.18 -1.62
C ALA A 267 -14.81 -2.62 -1.59
N GLY A 268 -14.19 -3.10 -2.68
CA GLY A 268 -13.43 -4.34 -2.71
C GLY A 268 -12.13 -4.32 -1.89
N LEU A 269 -11.58 -3.15 -1.55
CA LEU A 269 -10.47 -3.01 -0.59
C LEU A 269 -10.98 -3.23 0.84
N VAL A 270 -12.07 -2.56 1.21
CA VAL A 270 -12.72 -2.68 2.51
C VAL A 270 -13.37 -4.06 2.68
N LEU A 271 -13.91 -4.66 1.61
CA LEU A 271 -14.47 -6.01 1.60
C LEU A 271 -13.41 -7.11 1.43
N LEU A 272 -12.34 -6.98 0.64
CA LEU A 272 -11.27 -8.01 0.68
C LEU A 272 -10.54 -7.97 2.02
N VAL A 273 -10.28 -6.80 2.59
CA VAL A 273 -9.73 -6.69 3.96
C VAL A 273 -10.77 -7.12 4.99
N GLY A 274 -12.05 -6.85 4.77
CA GLY A 274 -13.15 -7.25 5.65
C GLY A 274 -13.62 -8.69 5.50
N LEU A 275 -13.19 -9.47 4.49
CA LEU A 275 -13.55 -10.89 4.31
C LEU A 275 -12.36 -11.83 4.49
N THR A 276 -11.16 -11.45 4.03
CA THR A 276 -9.97 -12.31 4.16
C THR A 276 -9.40 -12.35 5.58
N TRP A 277 -9.98 -11.57 6.48
CA TRP A 277 -9.66 -11.47 7.90
C TRP A 277 -10.54 -12.35 8.80
N TRP A 278 -11.65 -12.89 8.27
CA TRP A 278 -12.67 -13.63 9.03
C TRP A 278 -12.78 -15.12 8.66
N ASP A 279 -11.84 -15.63 7.84
CA ASP A 279 -11.73 -17.04 7.45
C ASP A 279 -10.41 -17.71 7.87
#